data_AF-A0A7S2F7G9-F1
#
_entry.id   AF-A0A7S2F7G9-F1
#
_cell.length_a   1.000
_cell.length_b   1.000
_cell.length_c   1.000
_cell.angle_alpha   90.00
_cell.angle_beta   90.00
_cell.angle_gamma   90.00
#
_symmetry.space_group_name_H-M   'P 1'
#
loop_
_entity.id
_entity.type
_entity.pdbx_description
1 polymer ?
#
loop_
_entity_poly.entity_id
_entity_poly.type
_entity_poly.pdbx_seq_one_letter_code
_entity_poly.pdbx_strand_id
1 'polypeptide(L)'
;CSEQCYKMARLLTDAGEARKQLFAVEKGVCQSCGLDCHKLHGDVRALGSVHARERLLRSSGFPSASASSIARSAEIHEGMLWQADHIIPVAEGGGECTLENLRTLCTPCHASATRDLHARLTKRRRLGVEKRTTPETLGSYFA
;
A
#
# COMPACT_ATOMS: atom_id res chain seq x y z
N CYS A 1 -7.45 -23.47 17.21
CA CYS A 1 -7.07 -22.24 16.47
C CYS A 1 -8.30 -21.34 16.44
N SER A 2 -8.23 -20.11 16.94
CA SER A 2 -9.42 -19.23 17.04
C SER A 2 -9.73 -18.55 15.71
N GLU A 3 -10.97 -18.07 15.56
CA GLU A 3 -11.39 -17.22 14.43
C GLU A 3 -10.47 -16.01 14.22
N GLN A 4 -9.93 -15.47 15.32
CA GLN A 4 -8.98 -14.36 15.29
C GLN A 4 -7.67 -14.77 14.60
N CYS A 5 -7.10 -15.93 14.95
CA CYS A 5 -5.89 -16.46 14.34
C CYS A 5 -6.07 -16.74 12.84
N TYR A 6 -7.25 -17.23 12.42
CA TYR A 6 -7.56 -17.47 11.02
C TYR A 6 -7.66 -16.17 10.20
N LYS A 7 -8.30 -15.14 10.76
CA LYS A 7 -8.40 -13.80 10.13
C LYS A 7 -7.03 -13.13 9.97
N MET A 8 -6.17 -13.24 10.99
CA MET A 8 -4.79 -12.71 10.90
C MET A 8 -3.95 -13.46 9.86
N ALA A 9 -4.04 -14.80 9.81
CA ALA A 9 -3.35 -15.59 8.79
C ALA A 9 -3.78 -15.24 7.35
N ARG A 10 -5.07 -14.92 7.13
CA ARG A 10 -5.58 -14.51 5.81
C ARG A 10 -5.10 -13.13 5.39
N LEU A 11 -4.99 -12.18 6.32
CA LEU A 11 -4.39 -10.86 6.06
C LEU A 11 -2.91 -10.97 5.69
N LEU A 12 -2.20 -11.94 6.26
CA LEU A 12 -0.78 -12.21 5.99
C LEU A 12 -0.53 -12.91 4.64
N THR A 13 -1.52 -13.64 4.11
CA THR A 13 -1.36 -14.50 2.92
C THR A 13 -2.13 -14.02 1.69
N ASP A 14 -3.19 -13.24 1.85
CA ASP A 14 -4.04 -12.75 0.77
C ASP A 14 -4.04 -11.22 0.72
N ALA A 15 -3.27 -10.66 -0.21
CA ALA A 15 -3.26 -9.23 -0.52
C ALA A 15 -4.65 -8.69 -0.90
N GLY A 16 -5.55 -9.55 -1.41
CA GLY A 16 -6.93 -9.22 -1.68
C GLY A 16 -7.76 -8.97 -0.41
N GLU A 17 -7.53 -9.75 0.65
CA GLU A 17 -8.24 -9.58 1.92
C GLU A 17 -7.80 -8.31 2.65
N ALA A 18 -6.50 -8.01 2.65
CA ALA A 18 -5.96 -6.75 3.19
C ALA A 18 -6.60 -5.52 2.51
N ARG A 19 -6.72 -5.54 1.17
CA ARG A 19 -7.38 -4.47 0.42
C ARG A 19 -8.86 -4.34 0.76
N LYS A 20 -9.59 -5.45 0.95
CA LYS A 20 -11.02 -5.40 1.34
C LYS A 20 -11.21 -4.73 2.70
N GLN A 21 -10.38 -5.07 3.68
CA GLN A 21 -10.49 -4.52 5.03
C GLN A 21 -10.11 -3.03 5.06
N LEU A 22 -9.02 -2.64 4.39
CA LEU A 22 -8.68 -1.23 4.22
C LEU A 22 -9.80 -0.46 3.54
N PHE A 23 -10.34 -0.99 2.45
CA PHE A 23 -11.44 -0.34 1.74
C PHE A 23 -12.68 -0.18 2.62
N ALA A 24 -12.97 -1.14 3.51
CA ALA A 24 -14.10 -1.03 4.43
C ALA A 24 -13.98 0.19 5.36
N VAL A 25 -12.77 0.55 5.77
CA VAL A 25 -12.48 1.64 6.71
C VAL A 25 -12.19 2.97 5.99
N GLU A 26 -11.26 2.95 5.03
CA GLU A 26 -10.70 4.16 4.40
C GLU A 26 -11.34 4.50 3.04
N LYS A 27 -12.24 3.64 2.54
CA LYS A 27 -13.03 3.87 1.32
C LYS A 27 -12.20 4.15 0.06
N GLY A 28 -10.95 3.71 0.01
CA GLY A 28 -10.06 3.97 -1.12
C GLY A 28 -9.47 5.38 -1.13
N VAL A 29 -9.53 6.11 -0.02
CA VAL A 29 -8.93 7.44 0.12
C VAL A 29 -7.46 7.32 0.52
N CYS A 30 -6.59 7.98 -0.23
CA CYS A 30 -5.15 8.00 0.03
C CYS A 30 -4.85 8.70 1.36
N GLN A 31 -4.25 7.97 2.30
CA GLN A 31 -3.86 8.49 3.63
C GLN A 31 -2.66 9.45 3.60
N SER A 32 -1.99 9.60 2.45
CA SER A 32 -0.87 10.54 2.30
C SER A 32 -1.27 11.86 1.65
N CYS A 33 -2.19 11.87 0.69
CA CYS A 33 -2.54 13.08 -0.08
C CYS A 33 -4.04 13.40 -0.10
N GLY A 34 -4.89 12.55 0.47
CA GLY A 34 -6.35 12.75 0.51
C GLY A 34 -7.09 12.48 -0.79
N LEU A 35 -6.41 12.00 -1.85
CA LEU A 35 -7.07 11.65 -3.11
C LEU A 35 -8.04 10.48 -2.90
N ASP A 36 -9.31 10.67 -3.25
CA ASP A 36 -10.30 9.60 -3.34
C ASP A 36 -10.10 8.78 -4.61
N CYS A 37 -9.38 7.66 -4.50
CA CYS A 37 -9.07 6.80 -5.64
C CYS A 37 -10.27 5.97 -6.11
N HIS A 38 -11.25 5.72 -5.23
CA HIS A 38 -12.46 4.98 -5.59
C HIS A 38 -13.40 5.86 -6.43
N LYS A 39 -13.58 7.12 -6.03
CA LYS A 39 -14.30 8.09 -6.87
C LYS A 39 -13.60 8.30 -8.21
N LEU A 40 -12.27 8.47 -8.19
CA LEU A 40 -11.49 8.61 -9.42
C LEU A 40 -11.65 7.40 -10.35
N HIS A 41 -11.73 6.18 -9.80
CA HIS A 41 -12.01 4.97 -10.58
C HIS A 41 -13.34 5.08 -11.34
N GLY A 42 -14.40 5.48 -10.66
CA GLY A 42 -15.71 5.70 -11.26
C GLY A 42 -15.68 6.78 -12.36
N ASP A 43 -15.08 7.93 -12.05
CA ASP A 43 -14.99 9.05 -12.98
C ASP A 43 -14.22 8.66 -14.26
N VAL A 44 -13.08 7.98 -14.13
CA VAL A 44 -12.27 7.55 -15.28
C VAL A 44 -13.00 6.49 -16.12
N ARG A 45 -13.72 5.56 -15.49
CA ARG A 45 -14.52 4.54 -16.21
C ARG A 45 -15.71 5.13 -16.95
N ALA A 46 -16.33 6.17 -16.40
CA ALA A 46 -17.44 6.89 -17.03
C ALA A 46 -16.99 7.65 -18.29
N LEU A 47 -15.71 8.01 -18.39
CA LEU A 47 -15.16 8.66 -19.58
C LEU A 47 -14.92 7.64 -20.70
N GLY A 48 -15.49 7.90 -21.88
CA GLY A 48 -15.27 7.08 -23.08
C GLY A 48 -14.00 7.42 -23.86
N SER A 49 -13.42 8.60 -23.64
CA SER A 49 -12.23 9.06 -24.37
C SER A 49 -10.94 8.81 -23.59
N VAL A 50 -9.97 8.15 -24.23
CA VAL A 50 -8.60 7.97 -23.70
C VAL A 50 -7.98 9.31 -23.30
N HIS A 51 -8.15 10.34 -24.14
CA HIS A 51 -7.58 11.66 -23.84
C HIS A 51 -8.22 12.32 -22.61
N ALA A 52 -9.54 12.14 -22.43
CA ALA A 52 -10.24 12.65 -21.26
C ALA A 52 -9.81 11.90 -19.98
N ARG A 53 -9.69 10.57 -20.05
CA ARG A 53 -9.17 9.73 -18.95
C ARG A 53 -7.77 10.16 -18.54
N GLU A 54 -6.87 10.31 -19.52
CA GLU A 54 -5.49 10.70 -19.26
C GLU A 54 -5.40 12.08 -18.62
N ARG A 55 -6.18 13.05 -19.11
CA ARG A 55 -6.23 14.40 -18.53
C ARG A 55 -6.67 14.37 -17.07
N LEU A 56 -7.73 13.62 -16.76
CA LEU A 56 -8.25 13.48 -15.39
C LEU A 56 -7.23 12.80 -14.45
N LEU A 57 -6.56 11.74 -14.91
CA LEU A 57 -5.52 11.06 -14.14
C LEU A 57 -4.35 12.01 -13.84
N ARG A 58 -3.88 12.76 -14.85
CA ARG A 58 -2.81 13.74 -14.69
C ARG A 58 -3.19 14.84 -13.70
N SER A 59 -4.39 15.41 -13.81
CA SER A 59 -4.86 16.45 -12.88
C SER A 59 -5.04 15.91 -11.45
N SER A 60 -5.21 14.60 -11.29
CA SER A 60 -5.29 13.93 -9.99
C SER A 60 -3.93 13.55 -9.40
N GLY A 61 -2.82 13.95 -10.04
CA GLY A 61 -1.45 13.72 -9.54
C GLY A 61 -0.79 12.45 -10.05
N PHE A 62 -1.36 11.74 -11.03
CA PHE A 62 -0.69 10.59 -11.65
C PHE A 62 0.40 11.07 -12.64
N PRO A 63 1.63 10.53 -12.54
CA PRO A 63 2.68 10.83 -13.50
C PRO A 63 2.28 10.54 -14.94
N SER A 64 2.80 11.34 -15.87
CA SER A 64 2.56 11.26 -17.32
C SER A 64 2.47 9.82 -17.85
N ALA A 65 3.52 9.02 -17.64
CA ALA A 65 3.59 7.66 -18.15
C ALA A 65 2.48 6.75 -17.59
N SER A 66 2.23 6.82 -16.26
CA SER A 66 1.19 6.02 -15.62
C SER A 66 -0.22 6.43 -16.06
N ALA A 67 -0.47 7.74 -16.17
CA ALA A 67 -1.74 8.27 -16.62
C ALA A 67 -2.05 7.83 -18.06
N SER A 68 -1.08 7.96 -18.97
CA SER A 68 -1.24 7.50 -20.36
C SER A 68 -1.45 5.99 -20.43
N SER A 69 -0.81 5.20 -19.56
CA SER A 69 -0.96 3.76 -19.57
C SER A 69 -2.35 3.33 -19.09
N ILE A 70 -2.80 3.86 -17.95
CA ILE A 70 -4.12 3.54 -17.36
C ILE A 70 -5.25 4.00 -18.29
N ALA A 71 -5.12 5.19 -18.89
CA ALA A 71 -6.13 5.72 -19.80
C ALA A 71 -6.38 4.84 -21.03
N ARG A 72 -5.35 4.12 -21.50
CA ARG A 72 -5.40 3.21 -22.66
C ARG A 72 -5.82 1.79 -22.30
N SER A 73 -5.91 1.45 -21.01
CA SER A 73 -6.32 0.12 -20.57
C SER A 73 -7.78 -0.15 -20.96
N ALA A 74 -8.03 -1.35 -21.52
CA ALA A 74 -9.37 -1.82 -21.82
C ALA A 74 -10.20 -1.96 -20.54
N GLU A 75 -9.59 -2.50 -19.49
CA GLU A 75 -10.17 -2.63 -18.16
C GLU A 75 -9.35 -1.82 -17.16
N ILE A 76 -10.03 -0.93 -16.43
CA ILE A 76 -9.42 -0.12 -15.38
C ILE A 76 -9.79 -0.79 -14.06
N HIS A 77 -8.82 -1.38 -13.39
CA HIS A 77 -9.00 -2.00 -12.08
C HIS A 77 -8.56 -1.02 -10.98
N GLU A 78 -9.17 -1.13 -9.80
CA GLU A 78 -8.83 -0.25 -8.68
C GLU A 78 -7.35 -0.30 -8.27
N GLY A 79 -6.69 -1.45 -8.42
CA GLY A 79 -5.25 -1.59 -8.14
C GLY A 79 -4.37 -0.71 -9.03
N MET A 80 -4.88 -0.18 -10.13
CA MET A 80 -4.14 0.81 -10.93
C MET A 80 -4.07 2.17 -10.23
N LEU A 81 -5.03 2.47 -9.35
CA LEU A 81 -5.20 3.78 -8.74
C LEU A 81 -4.76 3.84 -7.27
N TRP A 82 -4.89 2.74 -6.53
CA TRP A 82 -4.48 2.67 -5.13
C TRP A 82 -3.93 1.29 -4.73
N GLN A 83 -3.13 1.28 -3.67
CA GLN A 83 -2.42 0.12 -3.12
C GLN A 83 -2.55 0.10 -1.60
N ALA A 84 -2.51 -1.11 -1.02
CA ALA A 84 -2.30 -1.29 0.41
C ALA A 84 -0.80 -1.14 0.71
N ASP A 85 -0.45 -0.23 1.60
CA ASP A 85 0.92 0.05 2.01
C ASP A 85 1.12 -0.24 3.49
N HIS A 86 2.33 -0.63 3.90
CA HIS A 86 2.65 -0.77 5.31
C HIS A 86 3.01 0.58 5.93
N ILE A 87 2.42 0.92 7.08
CA ILE A 87 2.81 2.10 7.85
C ILE A 87 4.25 1.93 8.34
N ILE A 88 4.56 0.78 8.94
CA ILE A 88 5.91 0.34 9.27
C ILE A 88 6.28 -0.82 8.34
N PRO A 89 7.25 -0.63 7.42
CA PRO A 89 7.65 -1.68 6.50
C PRO A 89 8.23 -2.92 7.20
N VAL A 90 7.93 -4.10 6.67
CA VAL A 90 8.46 -5.39 7.16
C VAL A 90 9.99 -5.38 7.25
N ALA A 91 10.66 -4.77 6.26
CA ALA A 91 12.12 -4.66 6.23
C ALA A 91 12.71 -3.87 7.42
N GLU A 92 11.89 -3.05 8.08
CA GLU A 92 12.23 -2.21 9.22
C GLU A 92 11.65 -2.75 10.54
N GLY A 93 11.07 -3.95 10.55
CA GLY A 93 10.52 -4.59 11.75
C GLY A 93 9.00 -4.49 11.88
N GLY A 94 8.29 -4.11 10.80
CA GLY A 94 6.84 -3.99 10.78
C GLY A 94 6.06 -5.28 11.06
N GLY A 95 6.71 -6.44 10.99
CA GLY A 95 6.30 -7.73 11.58
C GLY A 95 5.01 -8.37 11.07
N GLU A 96 3.91 -7.63 11.05
CA GLU A 96 2.57 -8.15 10.86
C GLU A 96 1.79 -7.30 9.85
N CYS A 97 1.14 -7.96 8.88
CA CYS A 97 0.12 -7.37 8.03
C CYS A 97 -1.20 -7.21 8.81
N THR A 98 -1.16 -6.59 9.99
CA THR A 98 -2.39 -6.24 10.70
C THR A 98 -3.03 -5.03 10.03
N LEU A 99 -4.34 -4.87 10.20
CA LEU A 99 -5.05 -3.73 9.62
C LEU A 99 -4.50 -2.39 10.17
N GLU A 100 -4.04 -2.37 11.41
CA GLU A 100 -3.46 -1.19 12.09
C GLU A 100 -2.10 -0.79 11.53
N ASN A 101 -1.38 -1.71 10.89
CA ASN A 101 -0.10 -1.44 10.23
C ASN A 101 -0.25 -1.26 8.71
N LEU A 102 -1.48 -1.20 8.21
CA LEU A 102 -1.77 -0.98 6.80
C LEU A 102 -2.43 0.38 6.60
N ARG A 103 -2.25 0.94 5.40
CA ARG A 103 -2.90 2.17 4.94
C ARG A 103 -3.16 2.13 3.44
N THR A 104 -4.16 2.86 2.99
CA THR A 104 -4.43 3.08 1.57
C THR A 104 -3.55 4.20 1.04
N LEU A 105 -2.79 3.94 -0.02
CA LEU A 105 -2.07 4.97 -0.77
C LEU A 105 -2.51 4.96 -2.25
N CYS A 106 -2.63 6.13 -2.85
CA CYS A 106 -2.71 6.21 -4.31
C CYS A 106 -1.39 5.70 -4.93
N THR A 107 -1.44 5.17 -6.15
CA THR A 107 -0.27 4.58 -6.82
C THR A 107 0.95 5.52 -6.86
N PRO A 108 0.82 6.84 -7.11
CA PRO A 108 1.94 7.77 -7.03
C PRO A 108 2.55 7.89 -5.62
N CYS A 109 1.72 8.01 -4.58
CA CYS A 109 2.19 8.08 -3.19
C CYS A 109 2.86 6.77 -2.77
N HIS A 110 2.29 5.62 -3.15
CA HIS A 110 2.90 4.31 -2.90
C HIS A 110 4.27 4.16 -3.56
N ALA A 111 4.41 4.62 -4.81
CA ALA A 111 5.70 4.63 -5.50
C ALA A 111 6.74 5.51 -4.77
N SER A 112 6.32 6.67 -4.24
CA SER A 112 7.22 7.51 -3.43
C SER A 112 7.63 6.81 -2.14
N ALA A 113 6.68 6.24 -1.39
CA ALA A 113 6.96 5.51 -0.15
C ALA A 113 7.93 4.34 -0.37
N THR A 114 7.73 3.59 -1.45
CA THR A 114 8.63 2.50 -1.87
C THR A 114 10.04 3.01 -2.16
N ARG A 115 10.17 4.11 -2.92
CA ARG A 115 11.46 4.73 -3.23
C ARG A 115 12.19 5.19 -1.96
N ASP A 116 11.48 5.82 -1.03
CA ASP A 116 12.04 6.31 0.22
C ASP A 116 12.53 5.15 1.09
N LEU A 117 11.76 4.06 1.18
CA LEU A 117 12.17 2.82 1.84
C LEU A 117 13.45 2.25 1.23
N HIS A 118 13.51 2.12 -0.10
CA HIS A 118 14.72 1.64 -0.78
C HIS A 118 15.95 2.52 -0.52
N ALA A 119 15.78 3.84 -0.46
CA ALA A 119 16.85 4.76 -0.11
C ALA A 119 17.34 4.53 1.33
N ARG A 120 16.43 4.38 2.31
CA ARG A 120 16.77 4.07 3.71
C ARG A 120 17.51 2.75 3.85
N LEU A 121 17.01 1.68 3.22
CA LEU A 121 17.64 0.35 3.25
C LEU A 121 19.02 0.36 2.61
N THR A 122 19.20 1.05 1.48
CA THR A 122 20.50 1.21 0.84
C THR A 122 21.49 1.94 1.74
N LYS A 123 21.05 3.04 2.40
CA LYS A 123 21.87 3.77 3.36
C LYS A 123 22.27 2.89 4.56
N ARG A 124 21.34 2.12 5.13
CA ARG A 124 21.62 1.18 6.24
C ARG A 124 22.66 0.12 5.86
N ARG A 125 22.54 -0.46 4.66
CA ARG A 125 23.52 -1.44 4.13
C ARG A 125 24.90 -0.82 3.98
N ARG A 126 25.00 0.42 3.49
CA ARG A 126 26.28 1.14 3.37
C ARG A 126 26.92 1.47 4.72
N LEU A 127 26.11 1.72 5.75
CA LEU A 127 26.58 2.07 7.10
C LEU A 127 26.86 0.85 7.99
N GLY A 128 26.70 -0.38 7.50
CA GLY A 128 26.96 -1.59 8.28
C GLY A 128 26.04 -1.80 9.48
N VAL A 129 24.87 -1.13 9.52
CA VAL A 129 23.94 -1.23 10.66
C VAL A 129 23.14 -2.53 10.53
N GLU A 130 23.54 -3.57 11.26
CA GLU A 130 22.81 -4.83 11.39
C GLU A 130 21.38 -4.62 11.94
N LYS A 131 20.47 -5.53 11.59
CA LYS A 131 19.11 -5.51 12.12
C LYS A 131 19.21 -5.74 13.64
N ARG A 132 18.73 -4.80 14.45
CA ARG A 132 18.52 -5.03 15.89
C ARG A 132 17.54 -6.20 16.03
N THR A 133 18.07 -7.37 16.35
CA THR A 133 17.29 -8.47 16.92
C THR A 133 16.80 -7.97 18.28
N THR A 134 15.49 -7.93 18.46
CA THR A 134 14.91 -7.71 19.79
C THR A 134 15.42 -8.81 20.72
N PRO A 135 15.91 -8.51 21.93
CA PRO A 135 16.25 -9.55 22.88
C PRO A 135 14.93 -10.21 23.29
N GLU A 136 14.71 -11.44 22.84
CA GLU A 136 13.74 -12.32 23.48
C GLU A 136 14.16 -12.45 24.95
N THR A 137 13.24 -12.06 25.82
CA THR A 137 13.36 -12.09 27.27
C THR A 137 13.86 -13.45 27.76
N LEU A 138 15.07 -13.47 28.33
CA LEU A 138 15.52 -14.50 29.26
C LEU A 138 14.63 -14.44 30.51
N GLY A 139 13.47 -15.10 30.43
CA GLY A 139 12.60 -15.42 31.56
C GLY A 139 13.02 -16.77 32.14
N SER A 140 13.90 -16.69 33.13
CA SER A 140 14.29 -17.76 34.05
C SER A 140 13.10 -18.58 34.57
N TYR A 141 13.09 -19.89 34.29
CA TYR A 141 12.48 -20.89 35.16
C TYR A 141 13.60 -21.79 35.68
N PHE A 142 14.16 -21.39 36.82
CA PHE A 142 14.87 -22.27 37.74
C PHE A 142 13.97 -22.46 38.96
N ALA A 143 13.95 -23.71 39.46
CA ALA A 143 13.24 -24.28 40.61
C ALA A 143 11.83 -24.82 40.32
#